data_AF-A0AAE0G0Q3-F1
#
_entry.id   AF-A0AAE0G0Q3-F1
#
_cell.length_a   1.000
_cell.length_b   1.000
_cell.length_c   1.000
_cell.angle_alpha   90.00
_cell.angle_beta   90.00
_cell.angle_gamma   90.00
#
_symmetry.space_group_name_H-M   'P 1'
#
loop_
_entity.id
_entity.type
_entity.pdbx_description
1 polymer ?
#
loop_
_entity_poly.entity_id
_entity_poly.type
_entity_poly.pdbx_seq_one_letter_code
_entity_poly.pdbx_strand_id
1 'polypeptide(L)'
;MTYAIVTQRFLAYFKEIAALDQSHYPERMAQCFIINVPYVFWVVWAMVKPWLNKHTVAKIQIFAGNYQSTLQEYVHPSQLPEEYGGTNGSLVQYYEQVFQKARLLGVDV
;
A
#
# COMPACT_ATOMS: atom_id res chain seq x y z
N MET A 1 -6.49 -23.83 14.65
CA MET A 1 -5.15 -23.46 14.12
C MET A 1 -5.31 -22.54 12.89
N THR A 2 -5.82 -21.31 13.06
CA THR A 2 -6.08 -20.38 11.92
C THR A 2 -5.70 -18.91 12.22
N TYR A 3 -5.31 -18.57 13.45
CA TYR A 3 -5.06 -17.18 13.88
C TYR A 3 -3.59 -16.75 13.79
N ALA A 4 -2.74 -17.48 13.06
CA ALA A 4 -1.33 -17.15 12.86
C ALA A 4 -1.08 -16.05 11.81
N ILE A 5 -2.13 -15.41 11.28
CA ILE A 5 -2.07 -14.40 10.22
C ILE A 5 -1.47 -13.07 10.71
N VAL A 6 -1.38 -12.88 12.03
CA VAL A 6 -0.68 -11.73 12.63
C VAL A 6 0.37 -12.23 13.60
N THR A 7 1.53 -12.56 13.05
CA THR A 7 2.73 -12.93 13.80
C THR A 7 3.16 -11.73 14.65
N GLN A 8 3.52 -11.93 15.92
CA GLN A 8 4.06 -10.87 16.81
C GLN A 8 5.19 -10.06 16.15
N ARG A 9 5.97 -10.72 15.28
CA ARG A 9 7.02 -10.09 14.47
C ARG A 9 6.47 -9.04 13.50
N PHE A 10 5.36 -9.32 12.81
CA PHE A 10 4.72 -8.36 11.91
C PHE A 10 4.29 -7.11 12.68
N LEU A 11 3.67 -7.29 13.83
CA LEU A 11 3.23 -6.16 14.67
C LEU A 11 4.41 -5.32 15.18
N ALA A 12 5.51 -5.97 15.56
CA ALA A 12 6.73 -5.27 15.96
C ALA A 12 7.31 -4.44 14.81
N TYR A 13 7.46 -5.03 13.62
CA TYR A 13 7.94 -4.30 12.44
C TYR A 13 7.01 -3.15 12.05
N PHE A 14 5.70 -3.39 12.03
CA PHE A 14 4.74 -2.34 11.69
C PHE A 14 4.84 -1.17 12.66
N LYS A 15 4.98 -1.45 13.97
CA LYS A 15 5.11 -0.43 14.99
C LYS A 15 6.38 0.41 14.80
N GLU A 16 7.51 -0.22 14.45
CA GLU A 16 8.75 0.49 14.16
C GLU A 16 8.64 1.37 12.91
N ILE A 17 8.07 0.85 11.83
CA ILE A 17 7.85 1.61 10.58
C ILE A 17 6.94 2.81 10.86
N ALA A 18 5.81 2.59 11.54
CA ALA A 18 4.87 3.65 11.87
C ALA A 18 5.50 4.72 12.79
N ALA A 19 6.40 4.32 13.70
CA ALA A 19 7.13 5.26 14.55
C ALA A 19 8.13 6.09 13.73
N LEU A 20 8.89 5.45 12.82
CA LEU A 20 9.84 6.13 11.95
C LEU A 20 9.16 7.17 11.04
N ASP A 21 8.03 6.79 10.44
CA ASP A 21 7.25 7.67 9.57
C ASP A 21 6.73 8.89 10.34
N GLN A 22 6.21 8.67 11.57
CA GLN A 22 5.68 9.75 12.40
C GLN A 22 6.78 10.67 12.95
N SER A 23 7.95 10.14 13.29
CA SER A 23 9.03 10.92 13.90
C SER A 23 9.84 11.73 12.90
N HIS A 24 10.01 11.22 11.66
CA HIS A 24 10.86 11.87 10.65
C HIS A 24 10.07 12.53 9.50
N TYR A 25 8.85 12.06 9.23
CA TYR A 25 8.02 12.55 8.12
C TYR A 25 6.58 12.88 8.57
N PRO A 26 6.41 13.73 9.61
CA PRO A 26 5.08 14.08 10.07
C PRO A 26 4.27 14.71 8.93
N GLU A 27 3.05 14.21 8.77
CA GLU A 27 2.01 14.76 7.88
C GLU A 27 2.30 14.78 6.37
N ARG A 28 3.45 14.27 5.90
CA ARG A 28 3.80 14.23 4.46
C ARG A 28 2.91 13.32 3.63
N MET A 29 2.34 12.30 4.24
CA MET A 29 1.40 11.39 3.56
C MET A 29 0.09 12.13 3.29
N ALA A 30 -0.32 12.24 2.02
CA ALA A 30 -1.59 12.86 1.65
C ALA A 30 -2.77 11.89 1.83
N GLN A 31 -2.72 10.73 1.17
CA GLN A 31 -3.70 9.64 1.25
C GLN A 31 -2.98 8.29 1.11
N CYS A 32 -3.54 7.24 1.72
CA CYS A 32 -3.06 5.86 1.65
C CYS A 32 -4.22 4.95 1.24
N PHE A 33 -4.06 4.27 0.11
CA PHE A 33 -5.07 3.37 -0.46
C PHE A 33 -4.62 1.93 -0.29
N ILE A 34 -5.45 1.11 0.36
CA ILE A 34 -5.25 -0.33 0.47
C ILE A 34 -6.40 -1.00 -0.28
N ILE A 35 -6.10 -1.51 -1.47
CA ILE A 35 -7.10 -2.03 -2.42
C ILE A 35 -7.05 -3.56 -2.51
N ASN A 36 -8.14 -4.16 -2.99
CA ASN A 36 -8.29 -5.62 -3.15
C ASN A 36 -8.03 -6.40 -1.86
N VAL A 37 -8.41 -5.84 -0.70
CA VAL A 37 -8.14 -6.52 0.58
C VAL A 37 -9.08 -7.71 0.80
N PRO A 38 -8.55 -8.86 1.27
CA PRO A 38 -9.40 -9.95 1.73
C PRO A 38 -10.10 -9.58 3.04
N TYR A 39 -11.26 -10.18 3.35
CA TYR A 39 -12.02 -9.88 4.57
C TYR A 39 -11.22 -10.00 5.88
N VAL A 40 -10.22 -10.88 5.93
CA VAL A 40 -9.33 -11.03 7.10
C VAL A 40 -8.54 -9.75 7.42
N PHE A 41 -8.35 -8.86 6.44
CA PHE A 41 -7.63 -7.60 6.63
C PHE A 41 -8.30 -6.70 7.67
N TRP A 42 -9.63 -6.76 7.81
CA TRP A 42 -10.34 -5.97 8.83
C TRP A 42 -9.92 -6.31 10.26
N VAL A 43 -9.57 -7.59 10.52
CA VAL A 43 -9.05 -8.04 11.82
C VAL A 43 -7.67 -7.44 12.07
N VAL A 44 -6.80 -7.46 11.07
CA VAL A 44 -5.47 -6.84 11.14
C VAL A 44 -5.58 -5.35 11.39
N TRP A 45 -6.44 -4.68 10.62
CA TRP A 45 -6.67 -3.24 10.75
C TRP A 45 -7.17 -2.87 12.15
N ALA A 46 -8.08 -3.64 12.74
CA ALA A 46 -8.57 -3.41 14.10
C ALA A 46 -7.47 -3.51 15.16
N MET A 47 -6.47 -4.39 14.97
CA MET A 47 -5.33 -4.51 15.88
C MET A 47 -4.30 -3.39 15.72
N VAL A 48 -4.13 -2.89 14.49
CA VAL A 48 -3.11 -1.87 14.15
C VAL A 48 -3.61 -0.46 14.40
N LYS A 49 -4.89 -0.18 14.13
CA LYS A 49 -5.51 1.15 14.22
C LYS A 49 -5.24 1.88 15.57
N PRO A 50 -5.23 1.24 16.75
CA PRO A 50 -4.93 1.91 18.02
C PRO A 50 -3.52 2.49 18.13
N TRP A 51 -2.58 2.05 17.30
CA TRP A 51 -1.19 2.55 17.29
C TRP A 51 -0.98 3.71 16.33
N LEU A 52 -1.99 4.07 15.55
CA LEU A 52 -1.92 5.14 14.55
C LEU A 52 -2.61 6.40 15.08
N ASN A 53 -2.01 7.56 14.81
CA ASN A 53 -2.62 8.85 15.13
C ASN A 53 -3.91 9.05 14.32
N LYS A 54 -4.90 9.76 14.91
CA LYS A 54 -6.20 10.02 14.27
C LYS A 54 -6.08 10.62 12.87
N HIS A 55 -5.12 11.52 12.66
CA HIS A 55 -4.83 12.12 11.35
C HIS A 55 -4.34 11.09 10.33
N THR A 56 -3.49 10.14 10.73
CA THR A 56 -3.01 9.07 9.86
C THR A 56 -4.15 8.10 9.52
N VAL A 57 -4.98 7.74 10.50
CA VAL A 57 -6.15 6.88 10.28
C VAL A 57 -7.14 7.52 9.30
N ALA A 58 -7.36 8.84 9.38
CA ALA A 58 -8.26 9.57 8.48
C ALA A 58 -7.78 9.60 7.02
N LYS A 59 -6.48 9.36 6.78
CA LYS A 59 -5.87 9.31 5.44
C LYS A 59 -5.83 7.90 4.84
N ILE A 60 -6.20 6.88 5.61
CA ILE A 60 -6.14 5.48 5.16
C ILE A 60 -7.52 5.05 4.69
N GLN A 61 -7.61 4.67 3.42
CA GLN A 61 -8.82 4.18 2.78
C GLN A 61 -8.63 2.73 2.35
N ILE A 62 -9.53 1.86 2.81
CA ILE A 62 -9.42 0.40 2.64
C ILE A 62 -10.59 -0.07 1.80
N PHE A 63 -10.29 -0.74 0.68
CA PHE A 63 -11.26 -1.21 -0.29
C PHE A 63 -11.12 -2.72 -0.50
N ALA A 64 -12.19 -3.46 -0.23
CA ALA A 64 -12.29 -4.87 -0.60
C ALA A 64 -12.58 -5.07 -2.10
N GLY A 65 -13.12 -4.03 -2.76
CA GLY A 65 -13.45 -3.98 -4.17
C GLY A 65 -13.88 -2.57 -4.56
N ASN A 66 -14.34 -2.37 -5.80
CA ASN A 66 -14.84 -1.09 -6.35
C ASN A 66 -14.10 0.17 -5.84
N TYR A 67 -12.78 0.18 -5.99
CA TYR A 67 -11.91 1.27 -5.52
C TYR A 67 -11.61 2.32 -6.60
N GLN A 68 -11.88 1.99 -7.87
CA GLN A 68 -11.41 2.76 -9.02
C GLN A 68 -11.99 4.18 -9.04
N SER A 69 -13.28 4.35 -8.75
CA SER A 69 -13.92 5.68 -8.74
C SER A 69 -13.27 6.60 -7.72
N THR A 70 -13.10 6.14 -6.48
CA THR A 70 -12.47 6.94 -5.42
C THR A 70 -11.00 7.18 -5.71
N LEU A 71 -10.26 6.20 -6.23
CA LEU A 71 -8.85 6.36 -6.57
C LEU A 71 -8.64 7.43 -7.65
N GLN A 72 -9.51 7.46 -8.66
CA GLN A 72 -9.45 8.41 -9.77
C GLN A 72 -9.77 9.86 -9.36
N GLU A 73 -10.44 10.07 -8.22
CA GLU A 73 -10.62 11.41 -7.65
C GLU A 73 -9.29 12.03 -7.16
N TYR A 74 -8.34 11.19 -6.76
CA TYR A 74 -7.04 11.64 -6.23
C TYR A 74 -5.91 11.55 -7.25
N VAL A 75 -5.98 10.61 -8.19
CA VAL A 75 -4.93 10.39 -9.19
C VAL A 75 -5.55 10.32 -10.58
N HIS A 76 -5.05 11.15 -11.49
CA HIS A 76 -5.55 11.18 -12.86
C HIS A 76 -5.32 9.82 -13.55
N PRO A 77 -6.28 9.28 -14.32
CA PRO A 77 -6.14 7.97 -14.97
C PRO A 77 -4.88 7.81 -15.82
N SER A 78 -4.39 8.90 -16.43
CA SER A 78 -3.14 8.89 -17.24
C SER A 78 -1.87 8.68 -16.42
N GLN A 79 -1.93 8.72 -15.10
CA GLN A 79 -0.81 8.46 -14.20
C GLN A 79 -0.91 7.09 -13.54
N LEU A 80 -2.06 6.42 -13.67
CA LEU A 80 -2.31 5.11 -13.12
C LEU A 80 -2.10 4.02 -14.19
N PRO A 81 -1.50 2.88 -13.82
CA PRO A 81 -1.46 1.71 -14.69
C PRO A 81 -2.84 1.12 -14.97
N GLU A 82 -2.93 0.34 -16.05
CA GLU A 82 -4.16 -0.33 -16.48
C GLU A 82 -4.72 -1.29 -15.41
N GLU A 83 -3.87 -1.98 -14.67
CA GLU A 83 -4.25 -2.94 -13.63
C GLU A 83 -5.02 -2.28 -12.47
N TYR A 84 -4.88 -0.96 -12.28
CA TYR A 84 -5.61 -0.16 -11.29
C TYR A 84 -6.71 0.71 -11.89
N GLY A 85 -7.07 0.49 -13.17
CA GLY A 85 -8.11 1.24 -13.87
C GLY A 85 -7.63 2.57 -14.46
N GLY A 86 -6.34 2.72 -14.73
CA GLY A 86 -5.76 3.85 -15.43
C GLY A 86 -5.46 3.58 -16.90
N THR A 87 -4.71 4.48 -17.53
CA THR A 87 -4.32 4.42 -18.95
C THR A 87 -2.81 4.55 -19.18
N ASN A 88 -2.01 4.50 -18.12
CA ASN A 88 -0.54 4.64 -18.16
C ASN A 88 0.19 3.31 -18.45
N GLY A 89 -0.34 2.52 -19.39
CA GLY A 89 0.21 1.21 -19.76
C GLY A 89 0.14 0.15 -18.65
N SER A 90 0.67 -1.03 -18.96
CA SER A 90 0.68 -2.19 -18.05
C SER A 90 1.89 -2.16 -17.09
N LEU A 91 1.63 -2.43 -15.81
CA LEU A 91 2.67 -2.63 -14.80
C LEU A 91 3.61 -3.78 -15.15
N VAL A 92 3.07 -4.89 -15.67
CA VAL A 92 3.85 -6.07 -16.00
C VAL A 92 4.94 -5.71 -17.00
N GLN A 93 4.55 -5.01 -18.07
CA GLN A 93 5.48 -4.57 -19.11
C GLN A 93 6.52 -3.58 -18.58
N TYR A 94 6.11 -2.65 -17.72
CA TYR A 94 7.02 -1.70 -17.08
C TYR A 94 8.08 -2.40 -16.22
N TYR A 95 7.66 -3.32 -15.34
CA TYR A 95 8.59 -4.05 -14.48
C TYR A 95 9.51 -4.98 -15.27
N GLU A 96 9.01 -5.64 -16.31
CA GLU A 96 9.86 -6.43 -17.21
C GLU A 96 10.98 -5.57 -17.80
N GLN A 97 10.67 -4.37 -18.30
CA GLN A 97 11.68 -3.45 -18.83
C GLN A 97 12.70 -3.02 -17.77
N VAL A 98 12.22 -2.69 -16.55
CA VAL A 98 13.09 -2.31 -15.44
C VAL A 98 14.02 -3.45 -15.04
N PHE A 99 13.51 -4.67 -14.92
CA PHE A 99 14.32 -5.83 -14.57
C PHE A 99 15.30 -6.21 -15.67
N GLN A 100 14.92 -6.13 -16.96
CA GLN A 100 15.88 -6.32 -18.05
C GLN A 100 17.01 -5.30 -17.98
N LYS A 101 16.69 -4.02 -17.75
CA LYS A 101 17.71 -2.98 -17.59
C LYS A 101 18.61 -3.23 -16.37
N ALA A 102 18.05 -3.69 -15.26
CA ALA A 102 18.83 -4.02 -14.07
C ALA A 102 19.81 -5.18 -14.32
N ARG A 103 19.38 -6.22 -15.04
CA ARG A 103 20.26 -7.34 -15.46
C ARG A 103 21.37 -6.87 -16.38
N LEU A 104 21.08 -5.97 -17.32
CA LEU A 104 22.10 -5.38 -18.20
C LEU A 104 23.15 -4.56 -17.44
N LEU A 105 22.78 -4.02 -16.28
CA LEU A 105 23.68 -3.28 -15.37
C LEU A 105 24.41 -4.20 -14.38
N GLY A 106 24.23 -5.52 -14.46
CA GLY A 106 24.86 -6.50 -13.58
C GLY A 106 24.26 -6.55 -12.17
N VAL A 107 23.04 -6.04 -11.99
CA VAL A 107 22.29 -6.17 -10.73
C VAL A 107 21.47 -7.45 -10.81
N ASP A 108 21.76 -8.42 -9.93
CA ASP A 108 20.91 -9.60 -9.76
C ASP A 108 19.62 -9.19 -9.04
N VAL A 109 18.50 -9.27 -9.76
CA VAL A 109 17.13 -8.98 -9.28
C VAL A 109 16.24 -10.19 -9.46
#